data_AF-A0AAV7ZCI5-F1
#
_entry.id   AF-A0AAV7ZCI5-F1
#
_cell.length_a   1.000
_cell.length_b   1.000
_cell.length_c   1.000
_cell.angle_alpha   90.00
_cell.angle_beta   90.00
_cell.angle_gamma   90.00
#
_symmetry.space_group_name_H-M   'P 1'
#
loop_
_entity.id
_entity.type
_entity.pdbx_description
1 polymer ?
#
loop_
_entity_poly.entity_id
_entity_poly.type
_entity_poly.pdbx_seq_one_letter_code
_entity_poly.pdbx_strand_id
1 'polypeptide(L)'
;MSRHSRKNNPNEKKNQSLKILNEMSNILETGLDEETLSLVVSLLEQGVNPDALTLIIKKLRKERSLIELQTETQSSTPSFFLPNNFEEL
;
A
#
# COMPACT_ATOMS: atom_id res chain seq x y z
N MET A 1 -5.84 1.89 51.08
CA MET A 1 -6.37 2.42 49.80
C MET A 1 -5.21 2.60 48.82
N SER A 2 -5.00 1.64 47.92
CA SER A 2 -3.93 1.72 46.90
C SER A 2 -4.46 2.46 45.67
N ARG A 3 -4.07 3.73 45.52
CA ARG A 3 -4.43 4.53 44.35
C ARG A 3 -3.70 3.94 43.14
N HIS A 4 -4.48 3.48 42.18
CA HIS A 4 -3.99 2.96 40.91
C HIS A 4 -3.15 4.03 40.21
N SER A 5 -1.83 3.84 40.23
CA SER A 5 -0.92 4.54 39.32
C SER A 5 -1.21 3.97 37.93
N ARG A 6 -2.12 4.59 37.19
CA ARG A 6 -2.30 4.32 35.75
C ARG A 6 -0.97 4.65 35.10
N LYS A 7 -0.23 3.61 34.72
CA LYS A 7 0.98 3.74 33.91
C LYS A 7 0.60 4.39 32.59
N ASN A 8 0.95 5.66 32.40
CA ASN A 8 0.84 6.32 31.11
C ASN A 8 1.95 5.78 30.21
N ASN A 9 1.70 4.70 29.48
CA ASN A 9 2.67 4.14 28.54
C ASN A 9 2.61 4.93 27.22
N PRO A 10 3.67 5.66 26.84
CA PRO A 10 3.67 6.45 25.60
C PRO A 10 3.45 5.59 24.35
N ASN A 11 3.86 4.32 24.38
CA ASN A 11 3.66 3.38 23.27
C ASN A 11 2.17 3.04 23.09
N GLU A 12 1.41 2.94 24.18
CA GLU A 12 -0.04 2.68 24.09
C GLU A 12 -0.77 3.87 23.46
N LYS A 13 -0.36 5.10 23.77
CA LYS A 13 -0.94 6.30 23.16
C LYS A 13 -0.65 6.36 21.66
N LYS A 14 0.60 6.09 21.25
CA LYS A 14 0.99 6.06 19.83
C LYS A 14 0.17 5.02 19.05
N ASN A 15 0.01 3.82 19.61
CA ASN A 15 -0.76 2.75 18.99
C ASN A 15 -2.25 3.09 18.88
N GLN A 16 -2.81 3.75 19.90
CA GLN A 16 -4.21 4.23 19.85
C GLN A 16 -4.41 5.30 18.77
N SER A 17 -3.49 6.27 18.67
CA SER A 17 -3.54 7.31 17.63
C SER A 17 -3.45 6.71 16.23
N LEU A 18 -2.52 5.78 15.99
CA LEU A 18 -2.41 5.08 14.70
C LEU A 18 -3.66 4.28 14.37
N LYS A 19 -4.28 3.62 15.36
CA LYS A 19 -5.54 2.89 15.14
C LYS A 19 -6.67 3.82 14.66
N ILE A 20 -6.82 4.98 15.31
CA ILE A 20 -7.83 5.98 14.90
C ILE A 20 -7.54 6.49 13.49
N LEU A 21 -6.28 6.76 13.17
CA LEU A 21 -5.89 7.20 11.82
C LEU A 21 -6.17 6.12 10.77
N ASN A 22 -6.00 4.85 11.09
CA ASN A 22 -6.33 3.74 10.19
C ASN A 22 -7.86 3.65 9.96
N GLU A 23 -8.66 3.81 11.02
CA GLU A 23 -10.13 3.88 10.88
C GLU A 23 -10.56 5.05 9.99
N MET A 24 -9.98 6.24 10.18
CA MET A 24 -10.22 7.41 9.30
C MET A 24 -9.80 7.14 7.86
N SER A 25 -8.63 6.52 7.65
CA SER A 25 -8.12 6.15 6.32
C SER A 25 -9.07 5.21 5.57
N ASN A 26 -9.65 4.25 6.29
CA ASN A 26 -10.62 3.30 5.74
C ASN A 26 -11.94 3.97 5.38
N ILE A 27 -12.46 4.87 6.25
CA ILE A 27 -13.69 5.64 5.97
C ILE A 27 -13.53 6.52 4.73
N LEU A 28 -12.35 7.11 4.55
CA LEU A 28 -12.04 7.97 3.40
C LEU A 28 -11.60 7.18 2.16
N GLU A 29 -11.57 5.85 2.23
CA GLU A 29 -11.15 4.95 1.15
C GLU A 29 -9.83 5.38 0.50
N THR A 30 -8.86 5.85 1.30
CA THR A 30 -7.56 6.32 0.76
C THR A 30 -6.76 5.20 0.10
N GLY A 31 -7.11 3.95 0.42
CA GLY A 31 -6.47 2.74 -0.07
C GLY A 31 -5.03 2.61 0.41
N LEU A 32 -4.69 3.15 1.58
CA LEU A 32 -3.42 2.95 2.27
C LEU A 32 -3.55 1.77 3.23
N ASP A 33 -2.61 0.83 3.15
CA ASP A 33 -2.44 -0.23 4.14
C ASP A 33 -1.82 0.31 5.44
N GLU A 34 -1.94 -0.47 6.52
CA GLU A 34 -1.49 -0.07 7.86
C GLU A 34 0.01 0.24 7.91
N GLU A 35 0.83 -0.51 7.17
CA GLU A 35 2.28 -0.30 7.10
C GLU A 35 2.60 1.01 6.37
N THR A 36 2.01 1.23 5.19
CA THR A 36 2.18 2.48 4.45
C THR A 36 1.68 3.69 5.24
N LEU A 37 0.56 3.57 5.95
CA LEU A 37 0.05 4.66 6.80
C LEU A 37 1.03 5.01 7.92
N SER A 38 1.60 4.00 8.59
CA SER A 38 2.64 4.19 9.62
C SER A 38 3.89 4.88 9.08
N LEU A 39 4.32 4.50 7.87
CA LEU A 39 5.43 5.14 7.18
C LEU A 39 5.13 6.60 6.83
N VAL A 40 3.95 6.89 6.28
CA VAL A 40 3.50 8.25 5.96
C VAL A 40 3.49 9.12 7.21
N VAL A 41 2.94 8.62 8.32
CA VAL A 41 2.95 9.35 9.61
C VAL A 41 4.39 9.62 10.07
N SER A 42 5.29 8.64 9.96
CA SER A 42 6.70 8.81 10.35
C SER A 42 7.43 9.86 9.49
N LEU A 43 7.09 9.96 8.20
CA LEU A 43 7.63 11.00 7.32
C LEU A 43 7.07 12.38 7.66
N LEU A 44 5.79 12.48 7.99
CA LEU A 44 5.17 13.73 8.43
C LEU A 44 5.74 14.20 9.78
N GLU A 45 6.03 13.28 10.70
CA GLU A 45 6.71 13.57 11.98
C GLU A 45 8.13 14.12 11.78
N GLN A 46 8.79 13.81 10.65
CA GLN A 46 10.10 14.36 10.26
C GLN A 46 9.99 15.73 9.58
N GLY A 47 8.78 16.27 9.39
CA GLY A 47 8.55 17.58 8.75
C GLY A 47 8.47 17.53 7.23
N VAL A 48 8.25 16.35 6.64
CA VAL A 48 8.01 16.23 5.19
C VAL A 48 6.70 16.93 4.82
N ASN A 49 6.70 17.66 3.69
CA ASN A 49 5.49 18.34 3.19
C ASN A 49 4.42 17.30 2.76
N PRO A 50 3.19 17.35 3.33
CA PRO A 50 2.12 16.42 2.97
C PRO A 50 1.69 16.49 1.50
N ASP A 51 1.73 17.67 0.87
CA ASP A 51 1.36 17.84 -0.53
C ASP A 51 2.37 17.13 -1.45
N ALA A 52 3.67 17.29 -1.16
CA ALA A 52 4.73 16.63 -1.91
C ALA A 52 4.67 15.11 -1.72
N LEU A 53 4.42 14.64 -0.50
CA LEU A 53 4.28 13.21 -0.20
C LEU A 53 3.09 12.59 -0.95
N THR A 54 1.96 13.30 -1.01
CA THR A 54 0.78 12.87 -1.78
C THR A 54 1.09 12.70 -3.26
N LEU A 55 1.83 13.64 -3.86
CA LEU A 55 2.24 13.56 -5.26
C LEU A 55 3.12 12.33 -5.52
N ILE A 56 4.07 12.05 -4.63
CA ILE A 56 4.97 10.90 -4.74
C ILE A 56 4.18 9.59 -4.66
N ILE A 57 3.30 9.44 -3.66
CA ILE A 57 2.47 8.24 -3.49
C ILE A 57 1.61 8.00 -4.74
N LYS A 58 0.95 9.04 -5.26
CA LYS A 58 0.15 8.94 -6.49
C LYS A 58 0.98 8.52 -7.69
N LYS A 59 2.18 9.08 -7.84
CA LYS A 59 3.11 8.73 -8.93
C LYS A 59 3.54 7.27 -8.84
N LEU A 60 3.96 6.80 -7.66
CA LEU A 60 4.38 5.40 -7.47
C LEU A 60 3.25 4.41 -7.73
N ARG A 61 2.02 4.70 -7.28
CA ARG A 61 0.84 3.86 -7.57
C ARG A 61 0.56 3.78 -9.06
N LYS A 62 0.66 4.91 -9.78
CA LYS A 62 0.49 4.94 -11.24
C LYS A 62 1.57 4.14 -11.97
N GLU A 63 2.83 4.30 -11.59
CA GLU A 63 3.95 3.56 -12.19
C GLU A 63 3.79 2.05 -11.97
N ARG A 64 3.39 1.62 -10.78
CA ARG A 64 3.07 0.22 -10.50
C ARG A 64 1.99 -0.34 -11.44
N SER A 65 0.86 0.36 -11.57
CA SER A 65 -0.22 -0.08 -12.46
C SER A 65 0.21 -0.16 -13.93
N LEU A 66 1.08 0.75 -14.37
CA LEU A 66 1.63 0.70 -15.73
C LEU A 66 2.53 -0.51 -15.96
N ILE A 67 3.33 -0.88 -14.96
CA ILE A 67 4.17 -2.09 -15.02
C ILE A 67 3.29 -3.34 -15.08
N GLU A 68 2.26 -3.43 -14.24
CA GLU A 68 1.32 -4.56 -14.22
C GLU A 68 0.64 -4.76 -15.59
N LEU A 69 0.17 -3.68 -16.23
CA LEU A 69 -0.44 -3.74 -17.58
C LEU A 69 0.53 -4.21 -18.68
N GLN A 70 1.82 -3.92 -18.55
CA GLN A 70 2.81 -4.37 -19.53
C GLN A 70 3.09 -5.86 -19.42
N THR A 71 2.92 -6.46 -18.24
CA THR A 71 3.16 -7.90 -18.03
C THR A 71 2.11 -8.82 -18.69
N GLU A 72 0.89 -8.33 -18.96
CA GLU A 72 -0.16 -9.11 -19.65
C GLU A 72 0.05 -9.24 -21.17
N THR A 73 1.01 -8.51 -21.77
CA THR A 73 1.22 -8.54 -23.23
C THR A 73 2.22 -9.59 -23.72
N GLN A 74 2.81 -10.41 -22.84
CA GLN A 74 3.83 -11.41 -23.24
C GLN A 74 3.41 -12.89 -23.08
N SER A 75 2.19 -13.21 -22.63
CA SER A 75 1.68 -14.60 -22.63
C SER A 75 0.76 -14.94 -23.80
N SER A 76 0.64 -14.05 -24.80
CA SER A 76 -0.09 -14.36 -26.03
C SER A 76 0.82 -15.16 -26.97
N THR A 77 1.00 -16.46 -26.76
CA THR A 77 1.18 -17.35 -27.92
C THR A 77 -0.19 -17.40 -28.60
N PRO A 78 -0.41 -16.73 -29.75
CA PRO A 78 -1.67 -16.91 -30.47
C PRO A 78 -1.77 -18.40 -30.84
N SER A 79 -2.95 -19.00 -30.64
CA SER A 79 -3.24 -20.43 -30.88
C SER A 79 -2.98 -20.90 -32.33
N PHE A 80 -2.44 -20.04 -33.20
CA PHE A 80 -1.93 -20.35 -34.52
C PHE A 80 -0.52 -20.95 -34.51
N PHE A 81 0.26 -20.79 -33.43
CA PHE A 81 1.65 -21.28 -33.31
C PHE A 81 1.79 -22.66 -32.66
N LEU A 82 0.75 -23.51 -32.72
CA LEU A 82 0.95 -24.94 -32.53
C LEU A 82 1.58 -25.50 -33.82
N PRO A 83 2.82 -26.02 -33.82
CA PRO A 83 3.25 -26.86 -34.93
C PRO A 83 2.28 -28.04 -34.97
N ASN A 84 1.51 -28.14 -36.06
CA ASN A 84 0.77 -29.34 -36.37
C ASN A 84 1.75 -30.51 -36.25
N ASN A 85 1.54 -31.37 -35.25
CA ASN A 85 2.04 -32.72 -35.33
C ASN A 85 1.43 -33.30 -36.60
N PHE A 86 2.26 -33.36 -37.64
CA PHE A 86 2.10 -34.22 -38.80
C PHE A 86 1.92 -35.65 -38.28
N GLU A 87 0.68 -36.05 -38.00
CA GLU A 87 0.27 -37.44 -38.17
C GLU A 87 -0.09 -37.60 -39.64
N GLU A 88 0.93 -37.84 -40.46
CA GLU A 88 0.74 -38.59 -41.70
C GLU A 88 2.01 -39.44 -41.95
N LEU A 89 1.77 -40.77 -41.89
CA LEU A 89 2.62 -41.96 -42.10
C LEU A 89 3.18 -42.65 -40.84
#